data_AF-A0A3M1NVJ9-F1
#
_entry.id   AF-A0A3M1NVJ9-F1
#
_cell.length_a   1.000
_cell.length_b   1.000
_cell.length_c   1.000
_cell.angle_alpha   90.00
_cell.angle_beta   90.00
_cell.angle_gamma   90.00
#
_symmetry.space_group_name_H-M   'P 1'
#
loop_
_entity.id
_entity.type
_entity.pdbx_description
1 polymer ?
#
loop_
_entity_poly.entity_id
_entity_poly.type
_entity_poly.pdbx_seq_one_letter_code
_entity_poly.pdbx_strand_id
1 'polypeptide(L)'
;MPDSKSRPPQHETLKFHFTPVDPPKPGADLSNPHAKKTTFVPEVVEALRERFGDAVQEVTLYANEHTVRVDKARLVEIARFLREEQGFTYFVDCGGIDRFTEEDRYEVFYNLVNIDAGKRIRLKVRVDEDDMTVPSLTGVWRAANWN
;
A
#
# COMPACT_ATOMS: atom_id res chain seq x y z
N MET A 1 -58.26 6.77 28.76
CA MET A 1 -57.25 7.25 27.80
C MET A 1 -55.98 6.44 28.01
N PRO A 2 -55.66 5.44 27.17
CA PRO A 2 -54.33 4.84 27.13
C PRO A 2 -53.58 5.21 25.84
N ASP A 3 -52.31 5.58 26.03
CA ASP A 3 -51.37 6.09 25.04
C ASP A 3 -51.11 5.16 23.84
N SER A 4 -51.19 5.77 22.65
CA SER A 4 -50.66 5.26 21.39
C SER A 4 -49.13 5.29 21.42
N LYS A 5 -48.49 4.15 21.74
CA LYS A 5 -47.04 4.00 21.54
C LYS A 5 -46.77 3.78 20.05
N SER A 6 -46.18 4.79 19.39
CA SER A 6 -45.73 4.70 17.99
C SER A 6 -44.65 3.64 17.83
N ARG A 7 -44.83 2.74 16.87
CA ARG A 7 -43.84 1.71 16.49
C ARG A 7 -42.55 2.39 16.00
N PRO A 8 -41.35 1.91 16.38
CA PRO A 8 -40.10 2.46 15.85
C PRO A 8 -40.02 2.24 14.33
N PRO A 9 -39.46 3.20 13.57
CA PRO A 9 -39.33 3.06 12.12
C PRO A 9 -38.51 1.81 11.79
N GLN A 10 -38.96 1.09 10.77
CA GLN A 10 -38.29 -0.11 10.27
C GLN A 10 -36.97 0.34 9.62
N HIS A 11 -35.84 -0.28 9.99
CA HIS A 11 -34.54 0.09 9.45
C HIS A 11 -34.52 -0.13 7.94
N GLU A 12 -34.18 0.90 7.17
CA GLU A 12 -33.98 0.77 5.73
C GLU A 12 -32.65 0.07 5.46
N THR A 13 -32.68 -0.95 4.60
CA THR A 13 -31.48 -1.65 4.16
C THR A 13 -30.72 -0.77 3.16
N LEU A 14 -29.49 -0.38 3.52
CA LEU A 14 -28.58 0.30 2.60
C LEU A 14 -28.23 -0.63 1.42
N LYS A 15 -28.62 -0.24 0.21
CA LYS A 15 -28.17 -0.91 -1.01
C LYS A 15 -26.75 -0.47 -1.34
N PHE A 16 -25.78 -1.35 -1.11
CA PHE A 16 -24.40 -1.13 -1.55
C PHE A 16 -24.30 -1.30 -3.06
N HIS A 17 -24.21 -0.17 -3.77
CA HIS A 17 -23.82 -0.14 -5.17
C HIS A 17 -22.31 0.11 -5.25
N PHE A 18 -21.50 -0.96 -5.31
CA PHE A 18 -20.06 -0.83 -5.60
C PHE A 18 -19.74 -1.56 -6.90
N THR A 19 -19.84 -0.82 -8.01
CA THR A 19 -19.25 -1.23 -9.30
C THR A 19 -18.16 -0.22 -9.61
N PRO A 20 -16.87 -0.61 -9.62
CA PRO A 20 -15.80 0.28 -10.07
C PRO A 20 -16.12 0.75 -11.50
N VAL A 21 -16.40 2.04 -11.66
CA VAL A 21 -16.90 2.62 -12.93
C VAL A 21 -15.77 2.81 -13.96
N ASP A 22 -14.51 2.85 -13.51
CA ASP A 22 -13.38 3.09 -14.40
C ASP A 22 -13.06 1.86 -15.26
N PRO A 23 -12.70 2.03 -16.55
CA PRO A 23 -12.24 0.94 -17.38
C PRO A 23 -10.96 0.30 -16.81
N PRO A 24 -10.72 -1.01 -17.01
CA PRO A 24 -9.50 -1.65 -16.55
C PRO A 24 -8.26 -1.07 -17.25
N LYS A 25 -7.19 -0.83 -16.48
CA LYS A 25 -5.90 -0.38 -17.03
C LYS A 25 -5.23 -1.53 -17.82
N PRO A 26 -4.48 -1.24 -18.90
CA PRO A 26 -3.71 -2.24 -19.64
C PRO A 26 -2.71 -3.00 -18.74
N GLY A 27 -2.68 -4.33 -18.82
CA GLY A 27 -1.79 -5.18 -18.02
C GLY A 27 -2.32 -5.59 -16.64
N ALA A 28 -3.50 -5.10 -16.25
CA ALA A 28 -4.17 -5.58 -15.04
C ALA A 28 -4.64 -7.04 -15.21
N ASP A 29 -4.48 -7.85 -14.16
CA ASP A 29 -5.09 -9.16 -14.04
C ASP A 29 -6.62 -9.01 -13.93
N LEU A 30 -7.33 -9.53 -14.93
CA LEU A 30 -8.79 -9.54 -14.98
C LEU A 30 -9.38 -10.91 -14.63
N SER A 31 -8.54 -11.92 -14.43
CA SER A 31 -8.95 -13.30 -14.14
C SER A 31 -9.36 -13.47 -12.67
N ASN A 32 -8.76 -12.70 -11.76
CA ASN A 32 -9.11 -12.70 -10.35
C ASN A 32 -10.22 -11.65 -10.06
N PRO A 33 -11.43 -12.07 -9.66
CA PRO A 33 -12.55 -11.15 -9.39
C PRO A 33 -12.31 -10.23 -8.18
N HIS A 34 -11.33 -10.54 -7.33
CA HIS A 34 -10.94 -9.71 -6.20
C HIS A 34 -9.81 -8.73 -6.51
N ALA A 35 -9.18 -8.83 -7.69
CA ALA A 35 -8.08 -7.96 -8.06
C ALA A 35 -8.57 -6.52 -8.22
N LYS A 36 -8.10 -5.63 -7.34
CA LYS A 36 -8.54 -4.23 -7.30
C LYS A 36 -7.75 -3.42 -8.32
N LYS A 37 -8.43 -2.56 -9.08
CA LYS A 37 -7.79 -1.67 -10.07
C LYS A 37 -6.90 -0.60 -9.41
N THR A 38 -7.25 -0.19 -8.20
CA THR A 38 -6.60 0.86 -7.41
C THR A 38 -5.19 0.50 -6.94
N THR A 39 -4.87 -0.79 -6.89
CA THR A 39 -3.56 -1.30 -6.46
C THR A 39 -2.59 -1.49 -7.63
N PHE A 40 -3.07 -1.36 -8.88
CA PHE A 40 -2.27 -1.50 -10.11
C PHE A 40 -1.80 -0.12 -10.59
N VAL A 41 -0.52 0.14 -10.35
CA VAL A 41 0.15 1.44 -10.45
C VAL A 41 1.46 1.33 -11.23
N PRO A 42 1.47 0.76 -12.45
CA PRO A 42 2.68 0.60 -13.25
C PRO A 42 3.41 1.93 -13.48
N GLU A 43 2.66 3.04 -13.62
CA GLU A 43 3.25 4.37 -13.80
C GLU A 43 4.11 4.82 -12.61
N VAL A 44 3.74 4.42 -11.38
CA VAL A 44 4.50 4.76 -10.16
C VAL A 44 5.76 3.89 -10.08
N VAL A 45 5.65 2.62 -10.50
CA VAL A 45 6.79 1.70 -10.54
C VAL A 45 7.84 2.16 -11.55
N GLU A 46 7.41 2.57 -12.74
CA GLU A 46 8.34 3.10 -13.75
C GLU A 46 9.00 4.40 -13.27
N ALA A 47 8.24 5.32 -12.67
CA ALA A 47 8.82 6.53 -12.09
C ALA A 47 9.84 6.25 -10.96
N LEU A 48 9.59 5.21 -10.15
CA LEU A 48 10.57 4.75 -9.15
C LEU A 48 11.84 4.22 -9.81
N ARG A 49 11.72 3.38 -10.85
CA ARG A 49 12.86 2.82 -11.58
C ARG A 49 13.68 3.90 -12.27
N GLU A 50 13.04 4.84 -12.95
CA GLU A 50 13.70 5.96 -13.63
C GLU A 50 14.52 6.80 -12.65
N ARG A 51 14.00 7.05 -11.45
CA ARG A 51 14.66 7.93 -10.47
C ARG A 51 15.70 7.23 -9.61
N PHE A 52 15.45 5.98 -9.23
CA PHE A 52 16.23 5.30 -8.19
C PHE A 52 17.04 4.10 -8.73
N GLY A 53 16.82 3.70 -9.98
CA GLY A 53 17.60 2.65 -10.66
C GLY A 53 17.69 1.37 -9.83
N ASP A 54 18.92 0.94 -9.55
CA ASP A 54 19.25 -0.31 -8.85
C ASP A 54 18.74 -0.37 -7.40
N ALA A 55 18.35 0.77 -6.81
CA ALA A 55 17.70 0.78 -5.51
C ALA A 55 16.28 0.18 -5.55
N VAL A 56 15.68 0.03 -6.73
CA VAL A 56 14.44 -0.73 -6.95
C VAL A 56 14.81 -2.16 -7.36
N GLN A 57 14.91 -3.05 -6.37
CA GLN A 57 15.51 -4.37 -6.54
C GLN A 57 14.56 -5.41 -7.16
N GLU A 58 13.31 -5.41 -6.71
CA GLU A 58 12.32 -6.41 -7.13
C GLU A 58 10.94 -5.75 -7.19
N VAL A 59 10.16 -6.10 -8.22
CA VAL A 59 8.75 -5.69 -8.32
C VAL A 59 7.91 -6.93 -8.50
N THR A 60 7.05 -7.20 -7.53
CA THR A 60 6.08 -8.29 -7.59
C THR A 60 4.70 -7.70 -7.86
N LEU A 61 3.94 -8.33 -8.74
CA LEU A 61 2.54 -8.02 -8.98
C LEU A 61 1.69 -9.25 -8.61
N TYR A 62 0.79 -9.08 -7.65
CA TYR A 62 -0.15 -10.13 -7.26
C TYR A 62 -1.53 -9.53 -7.02
N ALA A 63 -2.57 -10.13 -7.61
CA ALA A 63 -3.96 -9.65 -7.48
C ALA A 63 -4.11 -8.13 -7.76
N ASN A 64 -3.40 -7.64 -8.78
CA ASN A 64 -3.29 -6.23 -9.13
C ASN A 64 -2.66 -5.35 -8.05
N GLU A 65 -1.87 -5.85 -7.11
CA GLU A 65 -1.14 -5.05 -6.14
C GLU A 65 0.36 -5.09 -6.39
N HIS A 66 0.96 -3.91 -6.61
CA HIS A 66 2.40 -3.78 -6.72
C HIS A 66 3.06 -3.77 -5.35
N THR A 67 3.98 -4.71 -5.17
CA THR A 67 4.94 -4.73 -4.09
C THR A 67 6.32 -4.43 -4.67
N VAL A 68 6.98 -3.40 -4.15
CA VAL A 68 8.30 -2.97 -4.60
C VAL A 68 9.31 -3.17 -3.48
N ARG A 69 10.28 -4.06 -3.71
CA ARG A 69 11.43 -4.23 -2.82
C ARG A 69 12.46 -3.18 -3.16
N VAL A 70 12.88 -2.43 -2.15
CA VAL A 70 13.85 -1.35 -2.29
C VAL A 70 15.04 -1.53 -1.37
N ASP A 71 16.16 -0.91 -1.73
CA ASP A 71 17.35 -0.84 -0.87
C ASP A 71 17.05 -0.04 0.41
N LYS A 72 17.38 -0.63 1.57
CA LYS A 72 17.22 0.00 2.89
C LYS A 72 17.97 1.34 2.97
N ALA A 73 19.11 1.49 2.29
CA ALA A 73 19.90 2.71 2.28
C ALA A 73 19.20 3.89 1.58
N ARG A 74 18.30 3.62 0.63
CA ARG A 74 17.56 4.65 -0.13
C ARG A 74 16.10 4.80 0.29
N LEU A 75 15.67 4.02 1.29
CA LEU A 75 14.29 3.96 1.76
C LEU A 75 13.70 5.35 2.06
N VAL A 76 14.42 6.21 2.79
CA VAL A 76 13.90 7.54 3.18
C VAL A 76 13.70 8.46 1.97
N GLU A 77 14.61 8.42 1.00
CA GLU A 77 14.50 9.22 -0.22
C GLU A 77 13.35 8.75 -1.11
N ILE A 78 13.20 7.43 -1.25
CA ILE A 78 12.08 6.80 -1.97
C ILE A 78 10.76 7.16 -1.31
N ALA A 79 10.69 7.07 0.03
CA ALA A 79 9.52 7.46 0.80
C ALA A 79 9.13 8.92 0.58
N ARG A 80 10.11 9.85 0.62
CA ARG A 80 9.87 11.28 0.33
C ARG A 80 9.33 11.48 -1.08
N PHE A 81 9.95 10.86 -2.09
CA PHE A 81 9.48 10.91 -3.47
C PHE A 81 8.03 10.42 -3.60
N LEU A 82 7.70 9.27 -2.99
CA LEU A 82 6.34 8.75 -3.04
C LEU A 82 5.33 9.71 -2.39
N ARG A 83 5.68 10.32 -1.27
CA ARG A 83 4.81 11.27 -0.58
C ARG A 83 4.63 12.57 -1.35
N GLU A 84 5.73 13.19 -1.75
CA GLU A 84 5.78 14.57 -2.21
C GLU A 84 5.48 14.70 -3.71
N GLU A 85 5.90 13.73 -4.51
CA GLU A 85 5.78 13.80 -5.97
C GLU A 85 4.75 12.83 -6.53
N GLN A 86 4.55 11.67 -5.89
CA GLN A 86 3.55 10.68 -6.31
C GLN A 86 2.25 10.75 -5.49
N GLY A 87 2.19 11.62 -4.48
CA GLY A 87 0.99 11.93 -3.71
C GLY A 87 0.55 10.84 -2.71
N PHE A 88 1.43 9.91 -2.33
CA PHE A 88 1.13 8.90 -1.31
C PHE A 88 1.16 9.52 0.10
N THR A 89 0.14 10.31 0.41
CA THR A 89 0.07 11.10 1.65
C THR A 89 -0.41 10.30 2.86
N TYR A 90 -0.99 9.11 2.65
CA TYR A 90 -1.52 8.28 3.72
C TYR A 90 -0.65 7.03 3.97
N PHE A 91 -0.09 6.96 5.17
CA PHE A 91 0.64 5.80 5.67
C PHE A 91 -0.34 4.90 6.42
N VAL A 92 -0.49 3.66 5.94
CA VAL A 92 -1.48 2.72 6.49
C VAL A 92 -0.91 2.00 7.68
N ASP A 93 0.20 1.29 7.47
CA ASP A 93 0.87 0.45 8.46
C ASP A 93 2.30 0.12 8.01
N CYS A 94 3.06 -0.42 8.94
CA CYS A 94 4.28 -1.17 8.65
C CYS A 94 4.43 -2.34 9.62
N GLY A 95 5.29 -3.29 9.27
CA GLY A 95 5.56 -4.42 10.15
C GLY A 95 6.73 -5.26 9.65
N GLY A 96 7.29 -6.05 10.57
CA GLY A 96 8.32 -7.04 10.28
C GLY A 96 7.71 -8.33 9.72
N ILE A 97 8.44 -9.00 8.82
CA ILE A 97 8.12 -10.34 8.32
C ILE A 97 9.34 -11.21 8.56
N ASP A 98 9.14 -12.34 9.23
CA ASP A 98 10.08 -13.46 9.23
C ASP A 98 9.69 -14.43 8.11
N ARG A 99 10.56 -14.59 7.12
CA ARG A 99 10.31 -15.46 5.96
C ARG A 99 10.70 -16.91 6.20
N PHE A 100 11.33 -17.22 7.33
CA PHE A 100 11.86 -18.54 7.64
C PHE A 100 12.78 -19.09 6.53
N THR A 101 13.63 -18.23 5.96
CA THR A 101 14.65 -18.57 4.97
C THR A 101 16.05 -18.50 5.59
N GLU A 102 17.03 -19.22 5.02
CA GLU A 102 18.42 -19.21 5.51
C GLU A 102 19.11 -17.86 5.25
N GLU A 103 18.89 -17.27 4.07
CA GLU A 103 19.35 -15.93 3.72
C GLU A 103 18.16 -14.98 3.56
N ASP A 104 18.39 -13.67 3.70
CA ASP A 104 17.35 -12.64 3.47
C ASP A 104 16.08 -12.83 4.32
N ARG A 105 16.26 -13.33 5.55
CA ARG A 105 15.18 -13.81 6.42
C ARG A 105 14.17 -12.74 6.81
N TYR A 106 14.64 -11.57 7.20
CA TYR A 106 13.79 -10.50 7.71
C TYR A 106 13.45 -9.48 6.63
N GLU A 107 12.18 -9.04 6.63
CA GLU A 107 11.73 -7.89 5.85
C GLU A 107 10.98 -6.91 6.75
N VAL A 108 10.95 -5.65 6.33
CA VAL A 108 9.93 -4.71 6.79
C VAL A 108 9.08 -4.28 5.60
N PHE A 109 7.76 -4.33 5.75
CA PHE A 109 6.83 -3.80 4.75
C PHE A 109 6.25 -2.46 5.18
N TYR A 110 5.85 -1.66 4.21
CA TYR A 110 5.14 -0.40 4.40
C TYR A 110 3.99 -0.32 3.42
N ASN A 111 2.76 -0.10 3.90
CA ASN A 111 1.60 0.12 3.03
C ASN A 111 1.30 1.61 2.91
N LEU A 112 1.25 2.09 1.67
CA LEU A 112 1.09 3.50 1.36
C LEU A 112 -0.10 3.70 0.42
N VAL A 113 -0.82 4.82 0.60
CA VAL A 113 -2.00 5.16 -0.19
C VAL A 113 -1.92 6.62 -0.64
N ASN A 114 -2.18 6.84 -1.92
CA ASN A 114 -2.59 8.13 -2.44
C ASN A 114 -4.12 8.12 -2.48
N ILE A 115 -4.73 8.82 -1.53
CA ILE A 115 -6.19 8.84 -1.35
C ILE A 115 -6.85 9.52 -2.55
N ASP A 116 -6.31 10.65 -3.00
CA ASP A 116 -6.89 11.48 -4.05
C ASP A 116 -6.94 10.75 -5.40
N ALA A 117 -5.87 10.03 -5.74
CA ALA A 117 -5.78 9.23 -6.96
C ALA A 117 -6.33 7.80 -6.80
N GLY A 118 -6.76 7.43 -5.59
CA GLY A 118 -7.18 6.06 -5.28
C GLY A 118 -6.10 5.01 -5.57
N LYS A 119 -4.82 5.33 -5.32
CA LYS A 119 -3.69 4.43 -5.60
C LYS A 119 -3.14 3.81 -4.33
N ARG A 120 -2.70 2.55 -4.41
CA ARG A 120 -2.04 1.84 -3.30
C ARG A 120 -0.75 1.18 -3.78
N ILE A 121 0.27 1.18 -2.94
CA ILE A 121 1.55 0.51 -3.20
C ILE A 121 2.11 -0.04 -1.89
N ARG A 122 2.80 -1.17 -1.98
CA ARG A 122 3.54 -1.76 -0.85
C ARG A 122 5.03 -1.64 -1.10
N LEU A 123 5.75 -1.04 -0.16
CA LEU A 123 7.21 -1.14 -0.13
C LEU A 123 7.65 -2.29 0.75
N LYS A 124 8.77 -2.91 0.39
CA LYS A 124 9.50 -3.87 1.22
C LYS A 124 10.97 -3.53 1.26
N VAL A 125 11.62 -3.78 2.39
CA VAL A 125 13.08 -3.75 2.52
C VAL A 125 13.54 -5.04 3.15
N ARG A 126 14.70 -5.55 2.72
CA ARG A 126 15.42 -6.63 3.40
C ARG A 126 16.13 -6.07 4.63
N VAL A 127 16.22 -6.89 5.66
CA VAL A 127 16.93 -6.57 6.89
C VAL A 127 17.88 -7.72 7.21
N ASP A 128 19.15 -7.37 7.37
CA ASP A 128 20.21 -8.32 7.69
C ASP A 128 20.09 -8.79 9.15
N GLU A 129 20.40 -10.06 9.41
CA GLU A 129 20.34 -10.63 10.77
C GLU A 129 21.42 -10.02 11.69
N ASP A 130 22.59 -9.68 11.14
CA ASP A 130 23.68 -9.03 11.86
C ASP A 130 23.43 -7.53 12.12
N ASP A 131 22.53 -6.91 11.36
CA ASP A 131 22.15 -5.50 11.46
C ASP A 131 20.63 -5.33 11.28
N MET A 132 19.89 -5.67 12.35
CA MET A 132 18.43 -5.62 12.42
C MET A 132 17.89 -4.18 12.58
N THR A 133 18.34 -3.26 11.72
CA THR A 133 17.92 -1.86 11.74
C THR A 133 17.44 -1.39 10.37
N VAL A 134 16.47 -0.47 10.39
CA VAL A 134 15.97 0.22 9.20
C VAL A 134 15.77 1.71 9.49
N PRO A 135 16.00 2.61 8.52
CA PRO A 135 15.71 4.02 8.70
C PRO A 135 14.23 4.28 9.02
N SER A 136 13.97 5.10 10.03
CA SER A 136 12.60 5.49 10.40
C SER A 136 11.98 6.39 9.33
N LEU A 137 10.69 6.16 9.05
CA LEU A 137 9.89 6.99 8.14
C LEU A 137 9.06 8.06 8.86
N THR A 138 9.23 8.23 10.18
CA THR A 138 8.51 9.24 10.99
C THR A 138 8.71 10.68 10.50
N GLY A 139 9.88 10.97 9.93
CA GLY A 139 10.19 12.27 9.31
C GLY A 139 9.47 12.51 7.97
N VAL A 140 8.90 11.46 7.35
CA VAL A 140 8.11 11.54 6.11
C VAL A 140 6.62 11.48 6.44
N TRP A 141 6.20 10.47 7.20
CA TRP A 141 4.85 10.33 7.74
C TRP A 141 4.90 10.17 9.26
N ARG A 142 4.31 11.13 9.99
CA ARG A 142 4.22 11.07 11.47
C ARG A 142 3.55 9.79 11.98
N ALA A 143 2.63 9.22 11.21
CA ALA A 143 1.91 7.98 11.55
C ALA A 143 2.83 6.74 11.67
N ALA A 144 4.03 6.77 11.09
CA ALA A 144 5.00 5.68 11.19
C ALA A 144 5.58 5.49 12.61
N ASN A 145 5.20 6.30 13.60
CA ASN A 145 5.72 6.21 14.97
C ASN A 145 4.97 5.21 15.88
N TRP A 146 3.84 4.68 15.44
CA TRP A 146 2.91 3.91 16.31
C TRP A 146 2.73 2.44 15.91
N ASN A 147 3.36 2.01 14.82
CA ASN A 147 3.35 0.62 14.38
C ASN A 147 4.56 -0.11 14.97
#